data_AF-A0A8B9GW15-F1
#
_entry.id   AF-A0A8B9GW15-F1
#
_cell.length_a   1.000
_cell.length_b   1.000
_cell.length_c   1.000
_cell.angle_alpha   90.00
_cell.angle_beta   90.00
_cell.angle_gamma   90.00
#
_symmetry.space_group_name_H-M   'P 1'
#
loop_
_entity.id
_entity.type
_entity.pdbx_description
1 polymer ?
#
loop_
_entity_poly.entity_id
_entity_poly.type
_entity_poly.pdbx_seq_one_letter_code
_entity_poly.pdbx_strand_id
1 'polypeptide(L)'
;MKIASFNIQKFGKKKFQDPKVQSIVFKIVSRYDIVLILEVVDESEKTAETFLKDLNNSERPFSMKISKRLGRTVYKEQFLFLYREDVVNVTAMYQYEDNQAGDVDAFEREPYIMRLASTNTGELTFSISMSFID
;
A
#
# COMPACT_ATOMS: atom_id res chain seq x y z
N MET A 1 -4.43 6.89 -16.25
CA MET A 1 -4.25 6.54 -14.83
C MET A 1 -5.03 5.26 -14.53
N LYS A 2 -4.33 4.18 -14.17
CA LYS A 2 -4.90 2.90 -13.74
C LYS A 2 -4.63 2.69 -12.26
N ILE A 3 -5.68 2.45 -11.48
CA ILE A 3 -5.62 2.32 -10.01
C ILE A 3 -6.16 0.94 -9.64
N ALA A 4 -5.52 0.27 -8.67
CA ALA A 4 -6.03 -0.98 -8.12
C ALA A 4 -5.73 -1.14 -6.62
N SER A 5 -6.51 -2.01 -5.98
CA SER A 5 -6.14 -2.65 -4.72
C SER A 5 -5.90 -4.13 -4.94
N PHE A 6 -4.89 -4.70 -4.31
CA PHE A 6 -4.53 -6.11 -4.44
C PHE A 6 -4.28 -6.72 -3.05
N ASN A 7 -5.22 -7.54 -2.58
CA ASN A 7 -4.98 -8.37 -1.41
C ASN A 7 -4.11 -9.57 -1.79
N ILE A 8 -2.89 -9.60 -1.26
CA ILE A 8 -1.98 -10.73 -1.40
C ILE A 8 -1.93 -11.43 -0.04
N GLN A 9 -2.73 -12.49 0.12
CA GLN A 9 -2.90 -13.19 1.39
C GLN A 9 -1.57 -13.39 2.13
N LYS A 10 -1.42 -12.86 3.35
CA LYS A 10 -0.18 -12.97 4.15
C LYS A 10 1.09 -12.66 3.35
N PHE A 11 1.17 -11.47 2.75
CA PHE A 11 2.33 -11.02 1.99
C PHE A 11 3.49 -10.66 2.93
N GLY A 12 4.23 -11.69 3.33
CA GLY A 12 5.45 -11.56 4.12
C GLY A 12 6.67 -12.14 3.41
N LYS A 13 7.82 -12.06 4.09
CA LYS A 13 9.13 -12.52 3.61
C LYS A 13 9.09 -13.89 2.90
N LYS A 14 8.47 -14.90 3.53
CA LYS A 14 8.39 -16.26 2.97
C LYS A 14 7.68 -16.31 1.62
N LYS A 15 6.57 -15.56 1.48
CA LYS A 15 5.78 -15.51 0.24
C LYS A 15 6.51 -14.73 -0.85
N PHE A 16 7.17 -13.63 -0.48
CA PHE A 16 7.98 -12.84 -1.40
C PHE A 16 9.21 -13.59 -1.92
N GLN A 17 9.82 -14.46 -1.11
CA GLN A 17 10.98 -15.27 -1.50
C GLN A 17 10.66 -16.40 -2.49
N ASP A 18 9.39 -16.70 -2.78
CA ASP A 18 9.02 -17.64 -3.84
C ASP A 18 9.15 -16.94 -5.22
N PRO A 19 10.09 -17.37 -6.08
CA PRO A 19 10.32 -16.70 -7.36
C PRO A 19 9.09 -16.71 -8.30
N LYS A 20 8.24 -17.74 -8.21
CA LYS A 20 7.02 -17.83 -9.02
C LYS A 20 6.00 -16.78 -8.56
N VAL A 21 5.82 -16.65 -7.25
CA VAL A 21 4.94 -15.63 -6.66
C VAL A 21 5.47 -14.24 -7.01
N GLN A 22 6.75 -13.99 -6.81
CA GLN A 22 7.39 -12.71 -7.12
C GLN A 22 7.17 -12.30 -8.58
N SER A 23 7.42 -13.22 -9.53
CA SER A 23 7.19 -12.97 -10.96
C SER A 23 5.75 -12.61 -11.29
N ILE A 24 4.77 -13.30 -10.69
CA ILE A 24 3.34 -13.02 -10.91
C ILE A 24 2.95 -11.67 -10.32
N VAL A 25 3.37 -11.38 -9.08
CA VAL A 25 3.05 -10.13 -8.40
C VAL A 25 3.63 -8.93 -9.18
N PHE A 26 4.88 -9.01 -9.64
CA PHE A 26 5.47 -7.95 -10.47
C PHE A 26 4.70 -7.74 -11.77
N LYS A 27 4.31 -8.81 -12.47
CA LYS A 27 3.47 -8.71 -13.67
C LYS A 27 2.12 -8.05 -13.41
N ILE A 28 1.49 -8.31 -12.26
CA ILE A 28 0.23 -7.69 -11.88
C ILE A 28 0.43 -6.21 -11.55
N VAL A 29 1.36 -5.90 -10.65
CA VAL A 29 1.65 -4.54 -10.15
C VAL A 29 2.05 -3.60 -11.28
N SER A 30 2.89 -4.05 -12.22
CA SER A 30 3.37 -3.24 -13.34
C SER A 30 2.29 -2.74 -14.29
N ARG A 31 1.06 -3.29 -14.23
CA ARG A 31 -0.10 -2.87 -15.05
C ARG A 31 -0.73 -1.55 -14.58
N TYR A 32 -0.39 -1.10 -13.38
CA TYR A 32 -1.04 0.04 -12.72
C TYR A 32 -0.11 1.24 -12.58
N ASP A 33 -0.70 2.41 -12.42
CA ASP A 33 -0.01 3.65 -12.06
C ASP A 33 -0.01 3.84 -10.53
N ILE A 34 -1.05 3.34 -9.86
CA ILE A 34 -1.19 3.32 -8.41
C ILE A 34 -1.72 1.94 -8.01
N VAL A 35 -1.08 1.27 -7.06
CA VAL A 35 -1.61 0.05 -6.46
C VAL A 35 -1.47 0.06 -4.94
N LEU A 36 -2.53 -0.34 -4.26
CA LEU A 36 -2.54 -0.60 -2.82
C LEU A 36 -2.44 -2.12 -2.60
N ILE A 37 -1.32 -2.58 -2.04
CA ILE A 37 -1.15 -3.97 -1.61
C ILE A 37 -1.60 -4.10 -0.15
N LEU A 38 -2.47 -5.08 0.11
CA LEU A 38 -3.00 -5.40 1.43
C LEU A 38 -2.34 -6.67 2.02
N GLU A 39 -2.59 -6.91 3.31
CA GLU A 39 -2.06 -8.04 4.07
C GLU A 39 -0.53 -8.14 4.02
N VAL A 40 0.17 -7.01 4.08
CA VAL A 40 1.63 -7.03 4.24
C VAL A 40 1.94 -7.46 5.68
N VAL A 41 2.49 -8.66 5.84
CA VAL A 41 2.78 -9.27 7.15
C VAL A 41 4.29 -9.42 7.27
N ASP A 42 4.96 -8.38 7.78
CA ASP A 42 6.41 -8.39 7.96
C ASP A 42 6.84 -7.73 9.26
N GLU A 43 7.23 -8.53 10.25
CA GLU A 43 7.79 -8.06 11.51
C GLU A 43 9.15 -7.37 11.35
N SER A 44 9.89 -7.68 10.28
CA SER A 44 11.21 -7.08 10.03
C SER A 44 11.14 -5.74 9.32
N GLU A 45 9.97 -5.38 8.77
CA GLU A 45 9.71 -4.18 7.97
C GLU A 45 10.65 -4.00 6.74
N LYS A 46 11.29 -5.08 6.27
CA LYS A 46 12.27 -5.07 5.16
C LYS A 46 11.71 -5.59 3.83
N THR A 47 10.61 -6.32 3.87
CA THR A 47 10.02 -6.99 2.70
C THR A 47 9.54 -5.98 1.69
N ALA A 48 8.91 -4.88 2.13
CA ALA A 48 8.43 -3.83 1.23
C ALA A 48 9.57 -3.09 0.52
N GLU A 49 10.65 -2.75 1.24
CA GLU A 49 11.84 -2.13 0.66
C GLU A 49 12.52 -3.05 -0.36
N THR A 50 12.67 -4.34 -0.02
CA THR A 50 13.25 -5.35 -0.93
C THR A 50 12.37 -5.55 -2.16
N PHE A 51 11.05 -5.63 -1.95
CA PHE A 51 10.06 -5.70 -3.03
C PHE A 51 10.18 -4.51 -3.99
N LEU A 52 10.25 -3.28 -3.47
CA LEU A 52 10.38 -2.09 -4.29
C LEU A 52 11.68 -2.09 -5.10
N LYS A 53 12.80 -2.44 -4.45
CA LYS A 53 14.11 -2.54 -5.10
C LYS A 53 14.08 -3.52 -6.27
N ASP A 54 13.52 -4.70 -6.07
CA ASP A 54 13.46 -5.75 -7.10
C ASP A 54 12.49 -5.38 -8.23
N LEU A 55 11.35 -4.74 -7.90
CA LEU A 55 10.35 -4.25 -8.85
C LEU A 55 10.90 -3.13 -9.76
N ASN A 56 11.76 -2.26 -9.21
CA ASN A 56 12.29 -1.08 -9.90
C ASN A 56 13.46 -1.38 -10.86
N ASN A 57 13.70 -2.65 -11.21
CA ASN A 57 14.56 -3.02 -12.34
C ASN A 57 13.87 -2.77 -13.71
N SER A 58 13.04 -1.73 -13.81
CA SER A 58 12.24 -1.38 -14.99
C SER A 58 12.40 0.10 -15.35
N GLU A 59 12.14 0.45 -16.60
CA GLU A 59 12.29 1.81 -17.13
C GLU A 59 11.35 2.83 -16.48
N ARG A 60 10.28 2.35 -15.83
CA ARG A 60 9.28 3.18 -15.16
C ARG A 60 9.24 2.77 -13.69
N PRO A 61 10.02 3.42 -12.81
CA PRO A 61 10.09 3.05 -11.41
C PRO A 61 8.81 3.44 -10.65
N PHE A 62 8.59 2.76 -9.53
CA PHE A 62 7.61 3.13 -8.52
C PHE A 62 8.28 3.82 -7.33
N SER A 63 7.52 4.67 -6.64
CA SER A 63 7.76 5.11 -5.27
C SER A 63 6.78 4.38 -4.34
N MET A 64 7.09 4.32 -3.04
CA MET A 64 6.23 3.64 -2.06
C MET A 64 5.91 4.47 -0.82
N LYS A 65 4.77 4.14 -0.19
CA LYS A 65 4.41 4.54 1.18
C LYS A 65 3.81 3.32 1.89
N ILE A 66 4.24 3.06 3.12
CA ILE A 66 3.78 1.93 3.91
C ILE A 66 3.20 2.43 5.24
N SER A 67 2.09 1.85 5.69
CA SER A 67 1.46 2.19 6.96
C SER A 67 2.26 1.66 8.16
N LYS A 68 1.84 2.06 9.35
CA LYS A 68 2.21 1.38 10.60
C LYS A 68 1.69 -0.08 10.56
N ARG A 69 2.25 -0.95 11.41
CA ARG A 69 1.73 -2.30 11.64
C ARG A 69 0.48 -2.23 12.51
N LEU A 70 -0.67 -2.63 11.97
CA LEU A 70 -2.00 -2.50 12.59
C LEU A 70 -2.67 -3.86 12.80
N GLY A 71 -3.61 -3.93 13.73
CA GLY A 71 -4.27 -5.15 14.20
C GLY A 71 -4.42 -5.09 15.71
N ARG A 72 -5.44 -5.74 16.30
CA ARG A 72 -5.60 -5.73 17.77
C ARG A 72 -4.77 -6.83 18.45
N THR A 73 -4.53 -7.93 17.74
CA THR A 73 -3.79 -9.09 18.26
C THR A 73 -2.28 -9.01 17.94
N VAL A 74 -1.54 -10.10 18.19
CA VAL A 74 -0.14 -10.26 17.74
C VAL A 74 -0.01 -10.28 16.21
N TYR A 75 -1.09 -10.65 15.51
CA TYR A 75 -1.13 -10.63 14.06
C TYR A 75 -1.36 -9.19 13.58
N LYS A 76 -0.32 -8.59 12.99
CA LYS A 76 -0.37 -7.23 12.46
C LYS A 76 -0.10 -7.20 10.96
N GLU A 77 -0.77 -6.30 10.28
CA GLU A 77 -0.66 -6.07 8.84
C GLU A 77 -0.28 -4.62 8.53
N GLN A 78 0.24 -4.38 7.33
CA GLN A 78 0.49 -3.05 6.79
C GLN A 78 -0.20 -2.89 5.43
N PHE A 79 -0.49 -1.63 5.11
CA PHE A 79 -0.95 -1.18 3.81
C PHE A 79 0.23 -0.61 3.03
N LEU A 80 0.49 -1.13 1.84
CA LEU A 80 1.59 -0.68 0.99
C LEU A 80 1.04 -0.01 -0.28
N PHE A 81 1.18 1.30 -0.37
CA PHE A 81 0.97 2.04 -1.60
C PHE A 81 2.23 2.01 -2.46
N LEU A 82 2.04 1.71 -3.74
CA LEU A 82 3.01 1.91 -4.81
C LEU A 82 2.40 2.86 -5.83
N TYR A 83 3.15 3.87 -6.25
CA TYR A 83 2.69 4.88 -7.20
C TYR A 83 3.82 5.34 -8.09
N ARG A 84 3.48 5.89 -9.26
CA ARG A 84 4.45 6.42 -10.21
C ARG A 84 4.42 7.94 -10.20
N GLU A 85 5.57 8.56 -9.90
CA GLU A 85 5.70 10.01 -9.73
C GLU A 85 5.53 10.78 -11.06
N ASP A 86 5.69 10.11 -12.21
CA ASP A 86 5.37 10.69 -13.52
C ASP A 86 3.85 10.87 -13.73
N VAL A 87 2.99 10.23 -12.91
CA VAL A 87 1.52 10.28 -13.03
C VAL A 87 0.86 11.08 -11.91
N VAL A 88 1.42 11.04 -10.71
CA VAL A 88 0.81 11.64 -9.52
C VAL A 88 1.83 12.27 -8.58
N ASN A 89 1.41 13.36 -7.95
CA ASN A 89 2.09 13.96 -6.81
C ASN A 89 1.34 13.59 -5.53
N VAL A 90 2.03 13.02 -4.54
CA VAL A 90 1.47 12.78 -3.21
C VAL A 90 1.46 14.08 -2.44
N THR A 91 0.27 14.54 -2.03
CA THR A 91 0.07 15.83 -1.35
C THR A 91 -0.12 15.67 0.15
N ALA A 92 -0.65 14.53 0.60
CA ALA A 92 -0.72 14.18 2.02
C ALA A 92 -0.76 12.66 2.21
N MET A 93 -0.25 12.22 3.35
CA MET A 93 -0.33 10.84 3.84
C MET A 93 -0.66 10.87 5.32
N TYR A 94 -1.67 10.13 5.75
CA TYR A 94 -1.97 9.99 7.16
C TYR A 94 -2.67 8.66 7.47
N GLN A 95 -2.53 8.25 8.73
CA GLN A 95 -3.22 7.12 9.30
C GLN A 95 -4.44 7.67 10.04
N TYR A 96 -5.64 7.19 9.74
CA TYR A 96 -6.83 7.58 10.50
C TYR A 96 -6.69 7.13 11.96
N GLU A 97 -7.16 7.96 12.89
CA GLU A 97 -7.16 7.69 14.33
C GLU A 97 -8.62 7.68 14.79
N ASP A 98 -9.13 6.53 15.21
CA ASP A 98 -10.50 6.30 15.71
C ASP A 98 -10.56 6.25 17.25
N ASN A 99 -9.62 6.92 17.90
CA ASN A 99 -9.48 6.98 19.35
C ASN A 99 -9.76 8.38 19.92
N GLN A 100 -10.45 9.25 19.17
CA GLN A 100 -10.79 10.59 19.62
C GLN A 100 -11.98 10.54 20.59
N ALA A 101 -12.19 11.62 21.35
CA ALA A 101 -13.25 11.65 22.36
C ALA A 101 -14.65 11.50 21.72
N GLY A 102 -15.31 10.38 22.01
CA GLY A 102 -16.62 10.05 21.44
C GLY A 102 -16.56 9.09 20.25
N ASP A 103 -15.35 8.75 19.78
CA ASP A 103 -15.19 7.72 18.75
C ASP A 103 -15.45 6.32 19.33
N VAL A 104 -15.90 5.44 18.45
CA VAL A 104 -15.92 4.00 18.67
C VAL A 104 -14.67 3.43 18.00
N ASP A 105 -13.95 2.55 18.69
CA ASP A 105 -12.89 1.71 18.11
C ASP A 105 -13.53 0.81 17.03
N ALA A 106 -13.57 1.32 15.80
CA ALA A 106 -14.39 0.82 14.72
C ALA A 106 -13.59 -0.08 13.76
N PHE A 107 -12.26 0.02 13.80
CA PHE A 107 -11.39 -0.65 12.86
C PHE A 107 -10.33 -1.50 13.57
N GLU A 108 -10.21 -2.77 13.20
CA GLU A 108 -9.07 -3.58 13.68
C GLU A 108 -7.74 -3.08 13.07
N ARG A 109 -7.82 -2.51 11.86
CA ARG A 109 -6.72 -1.92 11.10
C ARG A 109 -7.21 -0.59 10.54
N GLU A 110 -6.80 0.48 11.19
CA GLU A 110 -7.25 1.83 10.90
C GLU A 110 -6.93 2.20 9.43
N PRO A 111 -7.76 3.02 8.78
CA PRO A 111 -7.54 3.38 7.38
C PRO A 111 -6.24 4.15 7.13
N TYR A 112 -5.44 3.67 6.16
CA TYR A 112 -4.28 4.41 5.65
C TYR A 112 -4.65 5.23 4.42
N ILE A 113 -4.47 6.56 4.51
CA ILE A 113 -5.04 7.51 3.57
C ILE A 113 -3.92 8.20 2.78
N MET A 114 -4.00 8.10 1.45
CA MET A 114 -3.14 8.80 0.50
C MET A 114 -3.94 9.83 -0.29
N ARG A 115 -3.57 11.11 -0.17
CA ARG A 115 -4.06 12.19 -1.04
C ARG A 115 -3.05 12.47 -2.14
N LEU A 116 -3.56 12.59 -3.36
CA LEU A 116 -2.72 12.74 -4.53
C LEU A 116 -3.38 13.62 -5.59
N ALA A 117 -2.54 14.36 -6.32
CA ALA A 117 -2.91 15.19 -7.45
C ALA A 117 -2.40 14.56 -8.75
N SER A 118 -3.24 14.49 -9.79
CA SER A 118 -2.81 14.00 -11.11
C SER A 118 -1.93 15.02 -11.82
N THR A 119 -0.81 14.57 -12.40
CA THR A 119 0.06 15.43 -13.23
C THR A 119 -0.54 15.73 -14.61
N ASN A 120 -1.50 14.92 -15.07
CA ASN A 120 -1.96 14.92 -16.47
C ASN A 120 -3.34 15.58 -16.70
N THR A 121 -4.13 15.81 -15.65
CA THR A 121 -5.56 16.19 -15.80
C THR A 121 -5.97 17.43 -15.00
N GLY A 122 -5.00 18.21 -14.49
CA GLY A 122 -5.24 19.30 -13.54
C GLY A 122 -5.31 18.81 -12.08
N GLU A 123 -5.60 19.69 -11.12
CA GLU A 123 -5.78 19.33 -9.70
C GLU A 123 -7.04 18.48 -9.50
N LEU A 124 -6.93 17.19 -9.80
CA LEU A 124 -7.86 16.16 -9.35
C LEU A 124 -7.26 15.51 -8.12
N THR A 125 -7.78 15.88 -6.95
CA THR A 125 -7.40 15.27 -5.67
C THR A 125 -8.29 14.07 -5.38
N PHE A 126 -7.70 12.89 -5.26
CA PHE A 126 -8.40 11.69 -4.80
C PHE A 126 -7.75 11.18 -3.51
N SER A 127 -8.57 10.63 -2.61
CA SER A 127 -8.11 9.92 -1.43
C SER A 127 -8.35 8.43 -1.62
N ILE A 128 -7.33 7.60 -1.41
CA ILE A 128 -7.49 6.14 -1.33
C ILE A 128 -7.43 5.76 0.14
N SER A 129 -8.49 5.15 0.66
CA SER A 129 -8.58 4.61 2.01
C SER A 129 -9.02 3.15 1.94
N MET A 130 -8.48 2.30 2.81
CA MET A 130 -8.93 0.93 2.99
C MET A 130 -9.02 0.62 4.47
N SER A 131 -10.07 -0.09 4.88
CA SER A 131 -10.35 -0.42 6.26
C SER A 131 -10.96 -1.80 6.36
N PHE A 132 -10.64 -2.52 7.43
CA PHE A 132 -11.37 -3.72 7.82
C PHE A 132 -12.33 -3.35 8.94
N ILE A 133 -13.63 -3.52 8.68
CA ILE A 133 -14.69 -3.38 9.69
C ILE A 133 -14.89 -4.76 10.31
N ASP A 134 -14.99 -4.82 11.64
CA ASP A 134 -15.38 -6.04 12.35
C ASP A 134 -16.90 -6.27 12.37
#